data_AF-A0A961F104-F1
#
_entry.id   AF-A0A961F104-F1
#
_cell.length_a   1.000
_cell.length_b   1.000
_cell.length_c   1.000
_cell.angle_alpha   90.00
_cell.angle_beta   90.00
_cell.angle_gamma   90.00
#
_symmetry.space_group_name_H-M   'P 1'
#
loop_
_entity.id
_entity.type
_entity.pdbx_description
1 polymer ?
#
loop_
_entity_poly.entity_id
_entity_poly.type
_entity_poly.pdbx_seq_one_letter_code
_entity_poly.pdbx_strand_id
1 'polypeptide(L)'
;MDVPLHSLLAHFPIGLSVLAPFVSIALLMVYWRTSRHCVYWSAGLIIQFLIVLFALIAAFTGERDRDFVLAQSEARSATELSSATESHGASESHGATEVGKGSPISAYDNSIDLMPAHDRLADAIESHESAGWRFIWFALLAFASGGLAAIGIRRKAGKVYIRTTMLLTLALTIATALQAVRVGGLGGALVFEHGAGLLHYEFHQQRRGVSRPESNEASGNRSNEFEQGPLSTD
;
A
#
# COMPACT_ATOMS: atom_id res chain seq x y z
N MET A 1 21.31 1.58 0.00
CA MET A 1 20.04 0.94 0.40
C MET A 1 18.97 2.01 0.22
N ASP A 2 18.40 2.11 -0.98
CA ASP A 2 17.36 3.10 -1.25
C ASP A 2 16.05 2.52 -0.70
N VAL A 3 15.78 2.81 0.57
CA VAL A 3 14.47 2.48 1.14
C VAL A 3 13.44 3.26 0.32
N PRO A 4 12.44 2.61 -0.29
CA PRO A 4 11.46 3.32 -1.11
C PRO A 4 10.83 4.41 -0.24
N LEU A 5 11.07 5.68 -0.60
CA LEU A 5 10.56 6.86 0.11
C LEU A 5 9.06 6.70 0.42
N HIS A 6 8.33 6.07 -0.50
CA HIS A 6 6.92 5.73 -0.37
C HIS A 6 6.57 5.01 0.93
N SER A 7 7.32 3.96 1.29
CA SER A 7 7.04 3.18 2.51
C SER A 7 7.22 4.04 3.77
N LEU A 8 8.27 4.87 3.82
CA LEU A 8 8.50 5.76 4.95
C LEU A 8 7.40 6.83 5.08
N LEU A 9 6.95 7.39 3.96
CA LEU A 9 5.86 8.37 3.95
C LEU A 9 4.50 7.77 4.34
N ALA A 10 4.22 6.52 3.98
CA ALA A 10 2.96 5.85 4.32
C ALA A 10 2.86 5.47 5.81
N HIS A 11 3.97 5.09 6.45
CA HIS A 11 3.96 4.67 7.87
C HIS A 11 4.00 5.85 8.85
N PHE A 12 4.56 6.99 8.45
CA PHE A 12 4.65 8.18 9.30
C PHE A 12 3.29 8.67 9.85
N PRO A 13 2.24 8.89 9.02
CA PRO A 13 0.94 9.32 9.52
C PRO A 13 0.27 8.27 10.42
N ILE A 14 0.50 6.97 10.17
CA ILE A 14 -0.01 5.89 11.02
C ILE A 14 0.58 6.00 12.42
N GLY A 15 1.91 6.01 12.55
CA GLY A 15 2.58 6.13 13.85
C GLY A 15 2.19 7.41 14.59
N LEU A 16 2.11 8.54 13.87
CA LEU A 16 1.74 9.82 14.45
C LEU A 16 0.28 9.84 14.93
N SER A 17 -0.63 9.20 14.20
CA SER A 17 -2.04 9.11 14.59
C SER A 17 -2.28 8.27 15.85
N VAL A 18 -1.46 7.22 16.08
CA VAL A 18 -1.51 6.42 17.31
C VAL A 18 -1.01 7.23 18.52
N LEU A 19 -0.01 8.10 18.32
CA LEU A 19 0.51 8.98 19.37
C LEU A 19 -0.45 10.15 19.68
N ALA A 20 -1.14 10.68 18.67
CA ALA A 20 -2.01 11.84 18.78
C ALA A 20 -3.05 11.80 19.92
N PRO A 21 -3.80 10.70 20.19
CA PRO A 21 -4.79 10.68 21.28
C PRO A 21 -4.15 10.91 22.65
N PHE A 22 -2.96 10.38 22.91
CA PHE A 22 -2.24 10.59 24.18
C PHE A 22 -1.85 12.06 24.35
N VAL A 23 -1.36 12.69 23.28
CA VAL A 23 -1.05 14.12 23.28
C VAL A 23 -2.32 14.94 23.50
N SER A 24 -3.42 14.62 22.81
CA SER A 24 -4.71 15.31 22.98
C SER A 24 -5.25 15.22 24.41
N ILE A 25 -5.15 14.05 25.06
CA ILE A 25 -5.53 13.86 26.48
C ILE A 25 -4.65 14.72 27.39
N ALA A 26 -3.33 14.69 27.20
CA ALA A 26 -2.41 15.51 28.00
C ALA A 26 -2.71 17.02 27.85
N LEU A 27 -2.99 17.48 26.62
CA LEU A 27 -3.38 18.86 26.34
C LEU A 27 -4.71 19.24 27.01
N LEU A 28 -5.69 18.33 27.01
CA LEU A 28 -6.97 18.53 27.69
C LEU A 28 -6.78 18.64 29.21
N MET A 29 -5.92 17.80 29.80
CA MET A 29 -5.57 17.88 31.22
C MET A 29 -4.86 19.20 31.58
N VAL A 30 -3.91 19.65 30.75
CA VAL A 30 -3.23 20.94 30.91
C VAL A 30 -4.21 22.12 30.79
N TYR A 31 -5.17 22.02 29.88
CA TYR A 31 -6.23 23.02 29.73
C TYR A 31 -7.08 23.16 31.00
N TRP A 32 -7.38 22.04 31.68
CA TRP A 32 -8.12 22.10 32.94
C TRP A 32 -7.31 22.67 34.11
N ARG A 33 -5.98 22.57 34.08
CA ARG A 33 -5.12 22.96 35.20
C ARG A 33 -4.52 24.36 35.09
N THR A 34 -4.34 24.90 33.89
CA THR A 34 -3.54 26.12 33.67
C THR A 34 -4.32 27.18 32.91
N SER A 35 -4.06 28.47 33.13
CA SER A 35 -4.71 29.56 32.38
C SER A 35 -4.03 29.90 31.04
N ARG A 36 -2.91 29.23 30.68
CA ARG A 36 -2.10 29.51 29.47
C ARG A 36 -2.50 28.63 28.29
N HIS A 37 -3.77 28.64 27.93
CA HIS A 37 -4.37 27.66 27.02
C HIS A 37 -3.90 27.71 25.55
N CYS A 38 -3.47 28.87 25.06
CA CYS A 38 -3.28 29.09 23.61
C CYS A 38 -2.05 28.36 23.03
N VAL A 39 -0.95 28.31 23.78
CA VAL A 39 0.33 27.75 23.29
C VAL A 39 0.30 26.22 23.24
N TYR A 40 -0.32 25.58 24.22
CA TYR A 40 -0.37 24.13 24.27
C TYR A 40 -1.28 23.55 23.17
N TRP A 41 -2.41 24.22 22.88
CA TRP A 41 -3.34 23.73 21.87
C TRP A 41 -2.77 23.79 20.44
N SER A 42 -1.86 24.72 20.14
CA SER A 42 -1.20 24.75 18.82
C SER A 42 -0.33 23.52 18.55
N ALA A 43 0.24 22.88 19.59
CA ALA A 43 1.02 21.66 19.41
C ALA A 43 0.15 20.50 18.88
N GLY A 44 -1.05 20.34 19.44
CA GLY A 44 -2.04 19.36 18.95
C GLY A 44 -2.44 19.64 17.50
N LEU A 45 -2.65 20.91 17.14
CA LEU A 45 -2.98 21.30 15.77
C LEU A 45 -1.85 21.02 14.77
N ILE A 46 -0.60 21.26 15.15
CA ILE A 46 0.55 20.95 14.29
C ILE A 46 0.61 19.44 14.02
N ILE A 47 0.42 18.61 15.04
CA ILE A 47 0.40 17.15 14.88
C ILE A 47 -0.73 16.73 13.92
N GLN A 48 -1.95 17.24 14.11
CA GLN A 48 -3.08 16.92 13.21
C GLN A 48 -2.84 17.38 11.78
N PHE A 49 -2.26 18.56 11.59
CA PHE A 49 -1.87 19.07 10.27
C PHE A 49 -0.85 18.13 9.59
N LEU A 50 0.17 17.68 10.32
CA LEU A 50 1.16 16.74 9.79
C LEU A 50 0.50 15.41 9.40
N ILE A 51 -0.39 14.85 10.24
CA ILE A 51 -1.13 13.62 9.90
C ILE A 51 -1.87 13.79 8.58
N VAL A 52 -2.65 14.87 8.41
CA VAL A 52 -3.40 15.16 7.18
C VAL A 52 -2.46 15.30 5.98
N LEU A 53 -1.40 16.09 6.12
CA LEU A 53 -0.46 16.36 5.03
C LEU A 53 0.20 15.07 4.53
N PHE A 54 0.74 14.26 5.44
CA PHE A 54 1.39 13.00 5.06
C PHE A 54 0.39 11.96 4.55
N ALA A 55 -0.82 11.91 5.09
CA ALA A 55 -1.87 11.02 4.60
C ALA A 55 -2.28 11.34 3.15
N LEU A 56 -2.41 12.62 2.80
CA LEU A 56 -2.69 13.05 1.44
C LEU A 56 -1.55 12.70 0.48
N ILE A 57 -0.31 12.96 0.88
CA ILE A 57 0.86 12.59 0.05
C ILE A 57 0.90 11.07 -0.17
N ALA A 58 0.62 10.27 0.86
CA ALA A 58 0.56 8.82 0.76
C ALA A 58 -0.53 8.36 -0.21
N ALA A 59 -1.76 8.90 -0.10
CA ALA A 59 -2.87 8.55 -1.00
C ALA A 59 -2.55 8.88 -2.47
N PHE A 60 -2.08 10.09 -2.75
CA PHE A 60 -1.73 10.48 -4.14
C PHE A 60 -0.57 9.68 -4.73
N THR A 61 0.34 9.19 -3.88
CA THR A 61 1.43 8.34 -4.36
C THR A 61 0.95 6.91 -4.60
N GLY A 62 0.06 6.40 -3.74
CA GLY A 62 -0.52 5.05 -3.88
C GLY A 62 -1.39 4.89 -5.13
N GLU A 63 -2.21 5.89 -5.47
CA GLU A 63 -3.04 5.87 -6.68
C GLU A 63 -2.22 5.68 -7.96
N ARG A 64 -1.02 6.28 -8.02
CA ARG A 64 -0.14 6.12 -9.19
C ARG A 64 0.39 4.69 -9.31
N ASP A 65 0.58 4.00 -8.20
CA ASP A 65 1.14 2.65 -8.18
C ASP A 65 0.07 1.57 -8.47
N ARG A 66 -1.21 1.85 -8.21
CA ARG A 66 -2.36 0.95 -8.47
C ARG A 66 -2.40 0.48 -9.92
N ASP A 67 -2.40 1.41 -10.86
CA ASP A 67 -2.59 1.10 -12.29
C ASP A 67 -1.47 0.17 -12.81
N PHE A 68 -0.26 0.31 -12.28
CA PHE A 68 0.87 -0.53 -12.66
C PHE A 68 0.74 -1.96 -12.14
N VAL A 69 0.34 -2.12 -10.88
CA VAL A 69 0.15 -3.44 -10.27
C VAL A 69 -0.96 -4.21 -10.97
N LEU A 70 -2.07 -3.52 -11.29
CA LEU A 70 -3.20 -4.12 -12.02
C LEU A 70 -2.76 -4.56 -13.43
N ALA A 71 -2.13 -3.68 -14.19
CA ALA A 71 -1.65 -4.02 -15.54
C ALA A 71 -0.67 -5.22 -15.55
N GLN A 72 0.22 -5.31 -14.55
CA GLN A 72 1.15 -6.44 -14.44
C GLN A 72 0.44 -7.74 -14.06
N SER A 73 -0.55 -7.67 -13.16
CA SER A 73 -1.35 -8.83 -12.76
C SER A 73 -2.22 -9.35 -13.91
N GLU A 74 -2.74 -8.46 -14.76
CA GLU A 74 -3.46 -8.81 -16.00
C GLU A 74 -2.53 -9.51 -17.01
N ALA A 75 -1.34 -8.94 -17.26
CA ALA A 75 -0.34 -9.53 -18.16
C ALA A 75 0.12 -10.93 -17.73
N ARG A 76 0.29 -11.15 -16.41
CA ARG A 76 0.63 -12.45 -15.84
C ARG A 76 -0.51 -13.45 -16.05
N SER A 77 -1.74 -13.04 -15.77
CA SER A 77 -2.93 -13.88 -15.96
C SER A 77 -3.10 -14.31 -17.42
N ALA A 78 -2.85 -13.42 -18.38
CA ALA A 78 -2.89 -13.74 -19.81
C ALA A 78 -1.81 -14.76 -20.23
N THR A 79 -0.60 -14.63 -19.67
CA THR A 79 0.52 -15.55 -19.94
C THR A 79 0.25 -16.93 -19.35
N GLU A 80 -0.26 -17.00 -18.12
CA GLU A 80 -0.65 -18.25 -17.46
C GLU A 80 -1.75 -18.97 -18.25
N LEU A 81 -2.76 -18.24 -18.75
CA LEU A 81 -3.83 -18.80 -19.58
C LEU A 81 -3.32 -19.35 -20.93
N SER A 82 -2.39 -18.64 -21.57
CA SER A 82 -1.75 -19.09 -22.81
C SER A 82 -0.95 -20.37 -22.58
N SER A 83 -0.16 -20.42 -21.51
CA SER A 83 0.65 -21.60 -21.16
C SER A 83 -0.20 -22.82 -20.78
N ALA A 84 -1.33 -22.60 -20.09
CA ALA A 84 -2.27 -23.65 -19.75
C ALA A 84 -2.91 -24.26 -21.01
N THR A 85 -3.30 -23.41 -21.97
CA THR A 85 -3.89 -23.84 -23.25
C THR A 85 -2.92 -24.68 -24.07
N GLU A 86 -1.64 -24.28 -24.14
CA GLU A 86 -0.59 -25.07 -24.82
C GLU A 86 -0.32 -26.41 -24.14
N SER A 87 -0.27 -26.43 -22.80
CA SER A 87 -0.03 -27.67 -22.05
C SER A 87 -1.16 -28.70 -22.21
N HIS A 88 -2.41 -28.24 -22.33
CA HIS A 88 -3.56 -29.12 -22.45
C HIS A 88 -3.68 -29.76 -23.85
N GLY A 89 -3.23 -29.05 -24.90
CA GLY A 89 -3.16 -29.59 -26.26
C GLY A 89 -2.12 -30.70 -26.46
N ALA A 90 -1.11 -30.78 -25.57
CA ALA A 90 -0.06 -31.80 -25.65
C ALA A 90 -0.44 -33.14 -24.97
N SER A 91 -1.48 -33.16 -24.12
CA SER A 91 -1.78 -34.30 -23.22
C SER A 91 -3.02 -35.12 -23.61
N GLU A 92 -3.66 -34.82 -24.75
CA GLU A 92 -4.92 -35.48 -25.17
C GLU A 92 -4.76 -36.89 -25.79
N SER A 93 -3.63 -37.59 -25.60
CA SER A 93 -3.40 -38.90 -26.26
C SER A 93 -3.53 -40.17 -25.40
N HIS A 94 -3.66 -40.11 -24.06
CA HIS A 94 -3.71 -41.34 -23.26
C HIS A 94 -4.69 -41.32 -22.07
N GLY A 95 -5.70 -42.19 -22.15
CA GLY A 95 -6.18 -42.99 -21.01
C GLY A 95 -7.44 -42.50 -20.30
N ALA A 96 -8.59 -42.98 -20.74
CA ALA A 96 -9.83 -42.95 -19.97
C ALA A 96 -9.76 -43.95 -18.79
N THR A 97 -9.91 -43.50 -17.53
CA THR A 97 -10.24 -44.41 -16.42
C THR A 97 -11.00 -43.72 -15.28
N GLU A 98 -12.13 -44.35 -14.95
CA GLU A 98 -12.92 -44.43 -13.71
C GLU A 98 -13.27 -43.19 -12.84
N VAL A 99 -14.58 -42.93 -12.82
CA VAL A 99 -15.31 -41.95 -12.00
C VAL A 99 -15.63 -42.54 -10.62
N GLY A 100 -14.92 -42.06 -9.60
CA GLY A 100 -15.20 -42.36 -8.18
C GLY A 100 -16.24 -41.41 -7.58
N LYS A 101 -17.33 -41.97 -7.03
CA LYS A 101 -18.39 -41.27 -6.29
C LYS A 101 -17.87 -40.72 -4.95
N GLY A 102 -17.62 -39.42 -4.88
CA GLY A 102 -17.23 -38.69 -3.66
C GLY A 102 -18.31 -37.72 -3.16
N SER A 103 -18.42 -37.60 -1.83
CA SER A 103 -19.55 -37.05 -1.05
C SER A 103 -19.92 -35.57 -1.28
N PRO A 104 -21.21 -35.19 -1.08
CA PRO A 104 -21.70 -33.83 -1.24
C PRO A 104 -21.63 -33.06 0.10
N ILE A 105 -20.46 -32.57 0.49
CA ILE A 105 -20.35 -31.69 1.67
C ILE A 105 -19.53 -30.45 1.32
N SER A 106 -20.17 -29.29 1.47
CA SER A 106 -19.65 -27.92 1.40
C SER A 106 -19.47 -27.29 0.01
N ALA A 107 -20.59 -26.93 -0.63
CA ALA A 107 -20.60 -26.12 -1.86
C ALA A 107 -20.62 -24.60 -1.62
N TYR A 108 -20.56 -24.13 -0.37
CA TYR A 108 -20.75 -22.71 -0.02
C TYR A 108 -19.47 -21.96 0.38
N ASP A 109 -18.32 -22.64 0.51
CA ASP A 109 -17.04 -22.01 0.91
C ASP A 109 -16.02 -21.92 -0.24
N ASN A 110 -16.25 -22.63 -1.34
CA ASN A 110 -15.31 -22.65 -2.48
C ASN A 110 -15.52 -21.51 -3.48
N SER A 111 -16.55 -20.67 -3.36
CA SER A 111 -16.76 -19.55 -4.30
C SER A 111 -15.68 -18.48 -4.17
N ILE A 112 -15.08 -18.34 -2.97
CA ILE A 112 -13.91 -17.45 -2.76
C ILE A 112 -12.68 -18.03 -3.48
N ASP A 113 -12.55 -19.35 -3.51
CA ASP A 113 -11.42 -20.02 -4.18
C ASP A 113 -11.55 -20.10 -5.71
N LEU A 114 -12.73 -19.78 -6.26
CA LEU A 114 -12.97 -19.73 -7.69
C LEU A 114 -12.77 -18.33 -8.30
N MET A 115 -12.55 -17.28 -7.50
CA MET A 115 -12.20 -15.97 -8.06
C MET A 115 -10.78 -16.00 -8.62
N PRO A 116 -10.57 -15.52 -9.86
CA PRO A 116 -9.24 -15.32 -10.43
C PRO A 116 -8.35 -14.53 -9.47
N ALA A 117 -7.07 -14.88 -9.38
CA ALA A 117 -6.13 -14.21 -8.47
C ALA A 117 -6.06 -12.69 -8.70
N HIS A 118 -6.22 -12.25 -9.96
CA HIS A 118 -6.33 -10.85 -10.34
C HIS A 118 -7.47 -10.12 -9.62
N ASP A 119 -8.66 -10.72 -9.58
CA ASP A 119 -9.85 -10.07 -9.03
C ASP A 119 -9.75 -9.94 -7.50
N ARG A 120 -9.18 -10.95 -6.82
CA ARG A 120 -8.91 -10.87 -5.37
C ARG A 120 -7.94 -9.75 -5.03
N LEU A 121 -6.88 -9.59 -5.83
CA LEU A 121 -5.93 -8.49 -5.67
C LEU A 121 -6.60 -7.13 -5.88
N ALA A 122 -7.42 -6.99 -6.92
CA ALA A 122 -8.15 -5.75 -7.19
C ALA A 122 -9.09 -5.36 -6.05
N ASP A 123 -9.86 -6.32 -5.51
CA ASP A 123 -10.74 -6.10 -4.36
C ASP A 123 -9.95 -5.72 -3.10
N ALA A 124 -8.79 -6.35 -2.88
CA ALA A 124 -7.91 -6.04 -1.75
C ALA A 124 -7.34 -4.62 -1.85
N ILE A 125 -6.92 -4.18 -3.05
CA ILE A 125 -6.48 -2.81 -3.32
C ILE A 125 -7.61 -1.83 -3.02
N GLU A 126 -8.80 -2.05 -3.55
CA GLU A 126 -9.96 -1.16 -3.36
C GLU A 126 -10.35 -1.05 -1.88
N SER A 127 -10.33 -2.16 -1.14
CA SER A 127 -10.58 -2.17 0.31
C SER A 127 -9.55 -1.33 1.08
N HIS A 128 -8.26 -1.47 0.74
CA HIS A 128 -7.18 -0.70 1.34
C HIS A 128 -7.32 0.81 1.05
N GLU A 129 -7.63 1.18 -0.20
CA GLU A 129 -7.83 2.56 -0.62
C GLU A 129 -9.06 3.20 0.05
N SER A 130 -10.18 2.47 0.11
CA SER A 130 -11.39 2.93 0.81
C SER A 130 -11.11 3.21 2.30
N ALA A 131 -10.30 2.37 2.94
CA ALA A 131 -9.87 2.59 4.31
C ALA A 131 -8.96 3.83 4.41
N GLY A 132 -8.02 4.00 3.48
CA GLY A 132 -7.13 5.16 3.40
C GLY A 132 -7.91 6.49 3.30
N TRP A 133 -8.93 6.53 2.45
CA TRP A 133 -9.81 7.69 2.31
C TRP A 133 -10.60 8.00 3.59
N ARG A 134 -11.12 6.98 4.29
CA ARG A 134 -11.79 7.18 5.58
C ARG A 134 -10.82 7.76 6.61
N PHE A 135 -9.60 7.24 6.68
CA PHE A 135 -8.55 7.77 7.56
C PHE A 135 -8.30 9.27 7.31
N ILE A 136 -8.16 9.68 6.05
CA ILE A 136 -7.98 11.09 5.67
C ILE A 136 -9.15 11.96 6.12
N TRP A 137 -10.40 11.51 5.90
CA TRP A 137 -11.58 12.26 6.32
C TRP A 137 -11.65 12.47 7.83
N PHE A 138 -11.37 11.42 8.62
CA PHE A 138 -11.32 11.56 10.08
C PHE A 138 -10.19 12.49 10.54
N ALA A 139 -9.01 12.41 9.91
CA ALA A 139 -7.90 13.32 10.20
C ALA A 139 -8.25 14.78 9.88
N LEU A 140 -8.90 15.05 8.74
CA LEU A 140 -9.37 16.39 8.36
C LEU A 140 -10.41 16.94 9.34
N LEU A 141 -11.38 16.12 9.75
CA LEU A 141 -12.38 16.50 10.75
C LEU A 141 -11.75 16.78 12.12
N ALA A 142 -10.78 15.96 12.54
CA ALA A 142 -10.01 16.19 13.77
C ALA A 142 -9.24 17.52 13.70
N PHE A 143 -8.55 17.79 12.59
CA PHE A 143 -7.85 19.05 12.37
C PHE A 143 -8.80 20.27 12.39
N ALA A 144 -9.92 20.19 11.65
CA ALA A 144 -10.89 21.27 11.57
C ALA A 144 -11.54 21.58 12.93
N SER A 145 -11.97 20.55 13.66
CA SER A 145 -12.53 20.72 15.02
C SER A 145 -11.49 21.30 15.99
N GLY A 146 -10.22 20.87 15.89
CA GLY A 146 -9.12 21.45 16.65
C GLY A 146 -8.90 22.93 16.32
N GLY A 147 -9.06 23.30 15.05
CA GLY A 147 -8.98 24.69 14.58
C GLY A 147 -10.08 25.54 15.19
N LEU A 148 -11.31 25.03 15.23
CA LEU A 148 -12.45 25.69 15.87
C LEU A 148 -12.20 25.91 17.38
N ALA A 149 -11.68 24.92 18.09
CA ALA A 149 -11.28 25.08 19.49
C ALA A 149 -10.21 26.17 19.66
N ALA A 150 -9.20 26.21 18.79
CA ALA A 150 -8.14 27.23 18.82
C ALA A 150 -8.69 28.65 18.59
N ILE A 151 -9.59 28.80 17.62
CA ILE A 151 -10.29 30.07 17.33
C ILE A 151 -11.13 30.49 18.54
N GLY A 152 -11.87 29.56 19.14
CA GLY A 152 -12.66 29.78 20.35
C GLY A 152 -11.81 30.28 21.52
N ILE A 153 -10.64 29.68 21.74
CA ILE A 153 -9.68 30.12 22.77
C ILE A 153 -9.19 31.54 22.48
N ARG A 154 -8.77 31.84 21.25
CA ARG A 154 -8.26 33.18 20.86
C ARG A 154 -9.33 34.27 20.99
N ARG A 155 -10.58 33.96 20.64
CA ARG A 155 -11.72 34.89 20.73
C ARG A 155 -12.36 34.96 22.11
N LYS A 156 -11.82 34.25 23.11
CA LYS A 156 -12.40 34.15 24.47
C LYS A 156 -13.87 33.72 24.44
N ALA A 157 -14.20 32.78 23.56
CA ALA A 157 -15.54 32.19 23.49
C ALA A 157 -15.93 31.53 24.83
N GLY A 158 -17.22 31.25 25.01
CA GLY A 158 -17.73 30.61 26.22
C GLY A 158 -17.03 29.28 26.53
N LYS A 159 -16.80 29.00 27.82
CA LYS A 159 -16.10 27.78 28.28
C LYS A 159 -16.75 26.49 27.77
N VAL A 160 -18.08 26.48 27.63
CA VAL A 160 -18.83 25.32 27.12
C VAL A 160 -18.43 25.02 25.68
N TYR A 161 -18.45 26.02 24.80
CA TYR A 161 -18.06 25.88 23.39
C TYR A 161 -16.63 25.34 23.22
N ILE A 162 -15.68 25.87 23.99
CA ILE A 162 -14.28 25.43 23.92
C ILE A 162 -14.19 23.97 24.39
N ARG A 163 -14.84 23.59 25.49
CA ARG A 163 -14.80 22.21 26.00
C ARG A 163 -15.44 21.22 25.04
N THR A 164 -16.59 21.55 24.46
CA THR A 164 -17.29 20.66 23.51
C THR A 164 -16.46 20.44 22.24
N THR A 165 -15.85 21.50 21.70
CA THR A 165 -14.98 21.38 20.52
C THR A 165 -13.71 20.59 20.82
N MET A 166 -13.06 20.78 21.98
CA MET A 166 -11.89 19.98 22.38
C MET A 166 -12.23 18.49 22.57
N LEU A 167 -13.37 18.18 23.19
CA LEU A 167 -13.83 16.79 23.36
C LEU A 167 -14.16 16.14 22.01
N LEU A 168 -14.79 16.88 21.10
CA LEU A 168 -15.04 16.43 19.74
C LEU A 168 -13.72 16.15 19.00
N THR A 169 -12.74 17.04 19.10
CA THR A 169 -11.39 16.83 18.55
C THR A 169 -10.74 15.57 19.11
N LEU A 170 -10.85 15.33 20.41
CA LEU A 170 -10.31 14.12 21.03
C LEU A 170 -11.01 12.86 20.49
N ALA A 171 -12.34 12.85 20.41
CA ALA A 171 -13.10 11.72 19.88
C ALA A 171 -12.73 11.43 18.41
N LEU A 172 -12.62 12.47 17.59
CA LEU A 172 -12.18 12.34 16.19
C LEU A 172 -10.73 11.86 16.09
N THR A 173 -9.83 12.32 16.98
CA THR A 173 -8.43 11.85 17.03
C THR A 173 -8.36 10.35 17.33
N ILE A 174 -9.19 9.85 18.25
CA ILE A 174 -9.28 8.42 18.56
C ILE A 174 -9.81 7.66 17.34
N ALA A 175 -10.86 8.17 16.69
CA ALA A 175 -11.38 7.56 15.47
C ALA A 175 -10.32 7.50 14.36
N THR A 176 -9.52 8.56 14.16
CA THR A 176 -8.39 8.58 13.23
C THR A 176 -7.37 7.49 13.57
N ALA A 177 -6.99 7.33 14.84
CA ALA A 177 -6.05 6.28 15.27
C ALA A 177 -6.59 4.87 14.97
N LEU A 178 -7.88 4.62 15.20
CA LEU A 178 -8.52 3.34 14.88
C LEU A 178 -8.54 3.07 13.38
N GLN A 179 -8.80 4.09 12.55
CA GLN A 179 -8.70 3.94 11.10
C GLN A 179 -7.27 3.67 10.65
N ALA A 180 -6.26 4.28 11.28
CA ALA A 180 -4.86 4.03 10.96
C ALA A 180 -4.46 2.57 11.16
N VAL A 181 -4.93 1.94 12.25
CA VAL A 181 -4.72 0.50 12.49
C VAL A 181 -5.36 -0.35 11.40
N ARG A 182 -6.58 0.01 10.96
CA ARG A 182 -7.28 -0.70 9.87
C ARG A 182 -6.54 -0.57 8.54
N VAL A 183 -6.15 0.65 8.16
CA VAL A 183 -5.36 0.91 6.94
C VAL A 183 -4.06 0.13 6.96
N GLY A 184 -3.34 0.15 8.09
CA GLY A 184 -2.11 -0.63 8.26
C GLY A 184 -2.33 -2.14 8.14
N GLY A 185 -3.39 -2.68 8.74
CA GLY A 185 -3.74 -4.11 8.62
C GLY A 185 -4.05 -4.53 7.18
N LEU A 186 -4.88 -3.75 6.48
CA LEU A 186 -5.21 -4.01 5.07
C LEU A 186 -3.98 -3.86 4.17
N GLY A 187 -3.11 -2.88 4.44
CA GLY A 187 -1.85 -2.73 3.71
C GLY A 187 -0.91 -3.91 3.93
N GLY A 188 -0.85 -4.45 5.15
CA GLY A 188 -0.12 -5.67 5.46
C GLY A 188 -0.64 -6.89 4.67
N ALA A 189 -1.96 -7.10 4.66
CA ALA A 189 -2.59 -8.17 3.89
C ALA A 189 -2.32 -8.06 2.39
N LEU A 190 -2.30 -6.84 1.85
CA LEU A 190 -1.96 -6.60 0.44
C LEU A 190 -0.55 -7.09 0.09
N VAL A 191 0.42 -6.83 0.97
CA VAL A 191 1.81 -7.20 0.75
C VAL A 191 2.06 -8.69 1.00
N PHE A 192 1.55 -9.24 2.10
CA PHE A 192 1.90 -10.59 2.55
C PHE A 192 0.97 -11.68 2.00
N GLU A 193 -0.31 -11.40 1.83
CA GLU A 193 -1.28 -12.39 1.36
C GLU A 193 -1.48 -12.31 -0.16
N HIS A 194 -1.48 -11.10 -0.72
CA HIS A 194 -1.73 -10.88 -2.15
C HIS A 194 -0.47 -10.64 -2.98
N GLY A 195 0.71 -10.64 -2.35
CA GLY A 195 2.00 -10.53 -3.05
C GLY A 195 2.25 -9.19 -3.74
N ALA A 196 1.51 -8.13 -3.41
CA ALA A 196 1.65 -6.83 -4.08
C ALA A 196 3.07 -6.25 -3.97
N GLY A 197 3.77 -6.53 -2.87
CA GLY A 197 5.17 -6.12 -2.68
C GLY A 197 6.13 -6.79 -3.67
N LEU A 198 5.87 -8.04 -4.06
CA LEU A 198 6.69 -8.76 -5.04
C LEU A 198 6.48 -8.19 -6.46
N LEU A 199 5.21 -7.97 -6.86
CA LEU A 199 4.88 -7.34 -8.14
C LEU A 199 5.56 -5.98 -8.29
N HIS A 200 5.46 -5.14 -7.26
CA HIS A 200 6.11 -3.82 -7.25
C HIS A 200 7.64 -3.91 -7.35
N TYR A 201 8.26 -4.89 -6.68
CA TYR A 201 9.69 -5.14 -6.77
C TYR A 201 10.13 -5.57 -8.18
N GLU A 202 9.41 -6.51 -8.79
CA GLU A 202 9.66 -6.99 -10.17
C GLU A 202 9.55 -5.84 -11.18
N PHE A 203 8.53 -4.99 -11.05
CA PHE A 203 8.35 -3.81 -11.90
C PHE A 203 9.53 -2.84 -11.80
N HIS A 204 10.00 -2.55 -10.58
CA HIS A 204 11.15 -1.68 -10.38
C HIS A 204 12.45 -2.28 -10.91
N GLN A 205 12.64 -3.60 -10.76
CA GLN A 205 13.74 -4.33 -11.37
C GLN A 205 13.69 -4.22 -12.91
N GLN A 206 12.52 -4.41 -13.51
CA GLN A 206 12.33 -4.28 -14.96
C GLN A 206 12.69 -2.86 -15.44
N ARG A 207 12.24 -1.81 -14.73
CA ARG A 207 12.61 -0.41 -15.07
C ARG A 207 14.10 -0.12 -14.89
N ARG A 208 14.76 -0.70 -13.89
CA ARG A 208 16.20 -0.55 -13.67
C ARG A 208 17.04 -1.42 -14.63
N GLY A 209 16.46 -2.50 -15.15
CA GLY A 209 17.09 -3.52 -15.99
C GLY A 209 16.87 -3.37 -17.50
N VAL A 210 16.12 -2.34 -17.96
CA VAL A 210 16.16 -1.86 -19.36
C VAL A 210 17.29 -0.84 -19.52
N SER A 211 18.46 -1.27 -19.08
CA SER A 211 19.73 -1.10 -19.79
C SER A 211 20.42 -2.44 -19.69
N ARG A 212 19.71 -3.52 -20.07
CA ARG A 212 20.38 -4.76 -20.46
C ARG A 212 21.30 -4.28 -21.58
N PRO A 213 22.63 -4.23 -21.40
CA PRO A 213 23.49 -3.98 -22.54
C PRO A 213 23.07 -5.06 -23.52
N GLU A 214 22.49 -4.66 -24.65
CA GLU A 214 22.39 -5.54 -25.79
C GLU A 214 23.75 -6.19 -25.89
N SER A 215 23.76 -7.49 -25.65
CA SER A 215 24.92 -8.32 -25.76
C SER A 215 25.56 -7.96 -27.09
N ASN A 216 26.73 -7.33 -27.02
CA ASN A 216 27.72 -7.21 -28.08
C ASN A 216 28.21 -8.59 -28.58
N GLU A 217 27.37 -9.63 -28.50
CA GLU A 217 27.56 -10.95 -29.07
C GLU A 217 27.44 -10.94 -30.60
N ALA A 218 27.17 -9.79 -31.23
CA ALA A 218 27.34 -9.60 -32.67
C ALA A 218 28.79 -9.25 -33.09
N SER A 219 29.79 -9.25 -32.18
CA SER A 219 31.21 -9.00 -32.52
C SER A 219 32.13 -10.22 -32.31
N GLY A 220 31.57 -11.44 -32.37
CA GLY A 220 32.29 -12.70 -32.19
C GLY A 220 32.53 -13.52 -33.45
N ASN A 221 32.32 -12.98 -34.65
CA ASN A 221 32.70 -13.64 -35.91
C ASN A 221 34.15 -13.27 -36.30
N ARG A 222 35.14 -13.63 -35.46
CA ARG A 222 36.55 -13.67 -35.89
C ARG A 222 36.86 -15.10 -36.32
N SER A 223 36.71 -15.31 -37.62
CA SER A 223 37.65 -16.06 -38.45
C SER A 223 38.70 -16.87 -37.68
N ASN A 224 38.38 -18.15 -37.44
CA ASN A 224 39.41 -19.19 -37.36
C ASN A 224 39.96 -19.43 -38.77
N GLU A 225 40.73 -18.46 -39.26
CA GLU A 225 41.62 -18.60 -40.42
C GLU A 225 42.96 -19.09 -39.86
N PHE A 226 43.00 -20.37 -39.49
CA PHE A 226 44.22 -21.02 -39.06
C PHE A 226 44.98 -21.43 -40.32
N GLU A 227 45.88 -20.53 -40.75
CA GLU A 227 46.89 -20.78 -41.79
C GLU A 227 47.62 -22.11 -41.53
N GLN A 228 47.45 -23.04 -42.46
CA GLN A 228 48.31 -24.20 -42.62
C GLN A 228 49.66 -23.72 -43.20
N GLY A 229 50.66 -23.48 -42.34
CA GLY A 229 52.04 -23.28 -42.77
C GLY A 229 52.78 -24.62 -42.93
N PRO A 230 53.50 -24.87 -44.04
CA PRO A 230 54.14 -26.15 -44.30
C PRO A 230 55.43 -26.35 -43.50
N LEU A 231 55.62 -27.59 -43.05
CA LEU A 231 56.86 -28.14 -42.52
C LEU A 231 57.98 -28.02 -43.57
N SER A 232 59.06 -27.29 -43.27
CA SER A 232 60.33 -27.41 -43.99
C SER A 232 61.38 -28.01 -43.04
N THR A 233 61.84 -29.19 -43.43
CA THR A 233 63.06 -29.86 -42.96
C THR A 233 64.28 -29.11 -43.44
N ASP A 234 65.23 -28.82 -42.54
CA ASP A 234 66.66 -29.19 -42.60
C ASP A 234 67.48 -28.45 -41.54
#